data_AF-A0A948XBX0-F1
#
_entry.id   AF-A0A948XBX0-F1
#
_cell.length_a   1.000
_cell.length_b   1.000
_cell.length_c   1.000
_cell.angle_alpha   90.00
_cell.angle_beta   90.00
_cell.angle_gamma   90.00
#
_symmetry.space_group_name_H-M   'P 1'
#
loop_
_entity.id
_entity.type
_entity.pdbx_description
1 polymer ?
#
loop_
_entity_poly.entity_id
_entity_poly.type
_entity_poly.pdbx_seq_one_letter_code
_entity_poly.pdbx_strand_id
1 'polypeptide(L)'
;MNYQHKQLAQGRWLELTFAEQLANVGSEVERTILWKNKNNFDYSDRAFERALELLDLTVQDAKNKSRLKEILRLREALVDYFLFDNQFSSSDELWRKYFHPFNFAARKNR
;
A
#
# COMPACT_ATOMS: atom_id res chain seq x y z
N MET A 1 -17.05 5.37 -4.11
CA MET A 1 -16.00 4.41 -4.47
C MET A 1 -16.57 3.01 -4.35
N ASN A 2 -16.27 2.12 -5.31
CA ASN A 2 -16.58 0.70 -5.18
C ASN A 2 -15.36 0.01 -4.54
N TYR A 3 -15.47 -0.38 -3.28
CA TYR A 3 -14.35 -0.97 -2.56
C TYR A 3 -14.11 -2.41 -3.01
N GLN A 4 -12.87 -2.72 -3.42
CA GLN A 4 -12.44 -4.09 -3.70
C GLN A 4 -12.40 -4.90 -2.39
N HIS A 5 -11.90 -4.31 -1.30
CA HIS A 5 -11.91 -4.94 0.02
C HIS A 5 -13.13 -4.55 0.85
N LYS A 6 -14.31 -4.99 0.42
CA LYS A 6 -15.60 -4.64 1.04
C LYS A 6 -15.63 -4.81 2.56
N GLN A 7 -15.11 -5.93 3.08
CA GLN A 7 -15.09 -6.17 4.54
C GLN A 7 -14.10 -5.27 5.29
N LEU A 8 -12.95 -4.94 4.68
CA LEU A 8 -11.97 -4.04 5.30
C LEU A 8 -12.56 -2.62 5.37
N ALA A 9 -13.17 -2.17 4.27
CA ALA A 9 -13.86 -0.89 4.19
C ALA A 9 -15.08 -0.77 5.13
N GLN A 10 -15.68 -1.90 5.57
CA GLN A 10 -16.78 -1.93 6.54
C GLN A 10 -16.35 -1.72 8.00
N GLY A 11 -15.07 -1.42 8.26
CA GLY A 11 -14.57 -1.04 9.58
C GLY A 11 -13.46 -1.95 10.11
N ARG A 12 -13.31 -3.15 9.57
CA ARG A 12 -12.29 -4.11 10.00
C ARG A 12 -10.86 -3.60 9.78
N TRP A 13 -10.67 -2.71 8.80
CA TRP A 13 -9.39 -2.02 8.57
C TRP A 13 -8.95 -1.15 9.77
N LEU A 14 -9.91 -0.57 10.48
CA LEU A 14 -9.65 0.32 11.62
C LEU A 14 -9.28 -0.45 12.89
N GLU A 15 -9.48 -1.77 12.93
CA GLU A 15 -9.04 -2.64 14.01
C GLU A 15 -7.54 -2.99 13.90
N LEU A 16 -7.00 -2.93 12.68
CA LEU A 16 -5.59 -3.25 12.42
C LEU A 16 -4.67 -2.20 13.04
N THR A 17 -3.54 -2.64 13.58
CA THR A 17 -2.44 -1.73 13.95
C THR A 17 -1.88 -1.04 12.70
N PHE A 18 -1.17 0.09 12.87
CA PHE A 18 -0.52 0.77 11.75
C PHE A 18 0.45 -0.15 10.98
N ALA A 19 1.18 -1.02 11.69
CA ALA A 19 2.08 -1.99 11.07
C ALA A 19 1.32 -3.02 10.22
N GLU A 20 0.18 -3.53 10.71
CA GLU A 20 -0.68 -4.42 9.93
C GLU A 20 -1.29 -3.71 8.72
N GLN A 21 -1.71 -2.44 8.85
CA GLN A 21 -2.20 -1.65 7.71
C GLN A 21 -1.13 -1.54 6.61
N LEU A 22 0.10 -1.14 6.97
CA LEU A 22 1.18 -1.01 5.98
C LEU A 22 1.71 -2.36 5.46
N ALA A 23 1.62 -3.44 6.24
CA ALA A 23 1.93 -4.78 5.75
C ALA A 23 0.95 -5.23 4.64
N ASN A 24 -0.35 -4.93 4.80
CA ASN A 24 -1.36 -5.22 3.79
C ASN A 24 -1.20 -4.34 2.54
N VAL A 25 -0.93 -3.03 2.71
CA VAL A 25 -0.58 -2.14 1.59
C VAL A 25 0.64 -2.68 0.84
N GLY A 26 1.70 -3.03 1.56
CA GLY A 26 2.93 -3.59 1.00
C GLY A 26 2.70 -4.89 0.23
N SER A 27 1.73 -5.70 0.64
CA SER A 27 1.37 -6.93 -0.07
C SER A 27 0.73 -6.67 -1.43
N GLU A 28 -0.09 -5.62 -1.56
CA GLU A 28 -0.64 -5.20 -2.86
C GLU A 28 0.42 -4.51 -3.73
N VAL A 29 1.36 -3.77 -3.13
CA VAL A 29 2.52 -3.20 -3.85
C VAL A 29 3.41 -4.32 -4.42
N GLU A 30 3.75 -5.35 -3.64
CA GLU A 30 4.52 -6.49 -4.14
C GLU A 30 3.76 -7.22 -5.25
N ARG A 31 2.44 -7.39 -5.12
CA ARG A 31 1.62 -7.99 -6.17
C ARG A 31 1.62 -7.16 -7.45
N THR A 32 1.60 -5.84 -7.33
CA THR A 32 1.73 -4.90 -8.46
C THR A 32 3.03 -5.15 -9.21
N ILE A 33 4.14 -5.20 -8.48
CA ILE A 33 5.49 -5.49 -9.01
C ILE A 33 5.54 -6.85 -9.71
N LEU A 34 5.04 -7.91 -9.05
CA LEU A 34 5.09 -9.27 -9.58
C LEU A 34 4.31 -9.42 -10.90
N TRP A 35 3.16 -8.76 -11.05
CA TRP A 35 2.40 -8.79 -12.31
C TRP A 35 3.01 -7.92 -13.40
N LYS A 36 3.53 -6.73 -13.03
CA LYS A 36 4.29 -5.87 -13.95
C LYS A 36 5.48 -6.61 -14.54
N ASN A 37 6.26 -7.30 -13.71
CA ASN A 37 7.44 -8.06 -14.13
C ASN A 37 7.10 -9.31 -14.98
N LYS A 38 5.82 -9.72 -14.98
CA LYS A 38 5.27 -10.75 -15.88
C LYS A 38 4.63 -10.17 -17.16
N ASN A 39 4.77 -8.86 -17.39
CA ASN A 39 4.11 -8.12 -18.47
C ASN A 39 2.57 -8.24 -18.46
N ASN A 40 1.97 -8.53 -17.30
CA ASN A 40 0.52 -8.56 -17.13
C ASN A 40 0.07 -7.25 -16.47
N PHE A 41 -0.05 -6.19 -17.29
CA PHE A 41 -0.35 -4.85 -16.81
C PHE A 41 -1.76 -4.73 -16.23
N ASP A 42 -2.78 -5.40 -16.79
CA ASP A 42 -4.15 -5.39 -16.21
C ASP A 42 -4.16 -5.90 -14.75
N TYR A 43 -3.41 -6.97 -14.46
CA TYR A 43 -3.35 -7.49 -13.08
C TYR A 43 -2.46 -6.64 -12.18
N SER A 44 -1.45 -5.97 -12.76
CA SER A 44 -0.63 -5.00 -12.06
C SER A 44 -1.47 -3.79 -11.64
N ASP A 45 -2.21 -3.20 -12.56
CA ASP A 45 -3.07 -2.03 -12.34
C ASP A 45 -4.14 -2.32 -11.28
N ARG A 46 -4.81 -3.47 -11.36
CA ARG A 46 -5.79 -3.89 -10.34
C ARG A 46 -5.18 -4.13 -8.95
N ALA A 47 -3.93 -4.57 -8.87
CA ALA A 47 -3.22 -4.66 -7.59
C ALA A 47 -2.83 -3.27 -7.09
N PHE A 48 -2.46 -2.36 -7.99
CA PHE A 48 -2.09 -1.01 -7.62
C PHE A 48 -3.29 -0.18 -7.12
N GLU A 49 -4.43 -0.25 -7.80
CA GLU A 49 -5.70 0.35 -7.35
C GLU A 49 -6.07 -0.12 -5.93
N ARG A 50 -5.84 -1.40 -5.63
CA ARG A 50 -6.04 -1.96 -4.30
C ARG A 50 -5.06 -1.40 -3.28
N ALA A 51 -3.78 -1.23 -3.63
CA ALA A 51 -2.82 -0.58 -2.75
C ALA A 51 -3.24 0.87 -2.40
N LEU A 52 -3.72 1.62 -3.40
CA LEU A 52 -4.23 2.98 -3.20
C LEU A 52 -5.48 3.01 -2.33
N GLU A 53 -6.43 2.09 -2.55
CA GLU A 53 -7.61 1.94 -1.70
C GLU A 53 -7.24 1.71 -0.23
N LEU A 54 -6.28 0.82 0.04
CA LEU A 54 -5.83 0.54 1.40
C LEU A 54 -5.10 1.73 2.03
N LEU A 55 -4.33 2.50 1.25
CA LEU A 55 -3.72 3.76 1.71
C LEU A 55 -4.79 4.81 2.03
N ASP A 56 -5.82 4.94 1.21
CA ASP A 56 -6.91 5.89 1.42
C ASP A 56 -7.71 5.51 2.69
N LEU A 57 -7.92 4.21 2.96
CA LEU A 57 -8.49 3.75 4.24
C LEU A 57 -7.55 4.03 5.42
N THR A 58 -6.24 3.92 5.22
CA THR A 58 -5.22 4.23 6.26
C THR A 58 -5.17 5.72 6.60
N VAL A 59 -5.37 6.60 5.60
CA VAL A 59 -5.49 8.06 5.75
C VAL A 59 -6.75 8.44 6.54
N GLN A 60 -7.86 7.75 6.30
CA GLN A 60 -9.14 8.02 7.00
C GLN A 60 -9.12 7.59 8.47
N ASP A 61 -8.18 6.74 8.86
CA ASP A 61 -8.09 6.24 10.22
C ASP A 61 -7.63 7.32 11.21
N ALA A 62 -8.48 7.62 12.19
CA ALA A 62 -8.22 8.66 13.18
C ALA A 62 -6.91 8.44 13.97
N LYS A 63 -6.47 7.18 14.15
CA LYS A 63 -5.21 6.89 14.85
C LYS A 63 -3.96 7.30 14.07
N ASN A 64 -4.10 7.54 12.77
CA ASN A 64 -3.00 7.90 11.87
C ASN A 64 -2.91 9.41 11.59
N LYS A 65 -3.74 10.24 12.24
CA LYS A 65 -3.77 11.71 12.04
C LYS A 65 -2.41 12.39 12.18
N SER A 66 -1.55 11.91 13.08
CA SER A 66 -0.20 12.46 13.29
C SER A 66 0.81 12.09 12.20
N ARG A 67 0.49 11.15 11.31
CA ARG A 67 1.39 10.62 10.26
C ARG A 67 0.85 10.85 8.85
N LEU A 68 -0.22 11.63 8.68
CA LEU A 68 -0.89 11.85 7.39
C LEU A 68 0.07 12.35 6.31
N LYS A 69 0.97 13.28 6.66
CA LYS A 69 1.97 13.80 5.73
C LYS A 69 2.78 12.66 5.11
N GLU A 70 3.31 11.77 5.93
CA GLU A 70 4.14 10.66 5.48
C GLU A 70 3.34 9.63 4.65
N ILE A 71 2.10 9.34 5.05
CA ILE A 71 1.23 8.41 4.30
C ILE A 71 0.87 8.99 2.92
N LEU A 72 0.59 10.28 2.84
CA LEU A 72 0.29 10.96 1.58
C LEU A 72 1.53 11.06 0.68
N ARG A 73 2.73 11.29 1.25
CA ARG A 73 3.98 11.25 0.48
C ARG A 73 4.30 9.85 -0.05
N LEU A 74 4.03 8.81 0.74
CA LEU A 74 4.10 7.43 0.29
C LEU A 74 3.16 7.20 -0.91
N ARG A 75 1.92 7.66 -0.81
CA ARG A 75 0.94 7.57 -1.91
C ARG A 75 1.42 8.30 -3.17
N GLU A 76 1.93 9.53 -3.04
CA GLU A 76 2.50 10.30 -4.16
C GLU A 76 3.65 9.55 -4.83
N ALA A 77 4.62 9.05 -4.06
CA ALA A 77 5.79 8.37 -4.59
C ALA A 77 5.45 7.03 -5.26
N LEU A 78 4.47 6.29 -4.73
CA LEU A 78 3.96 5.08 -5.37
C LEU A 78 3.27 5.40 -6.70
N VAL A 79 2.44 6.43 -6.73
CA VAL A 79 1.75 6.86 -7.96
C VAL A 79 2.76 7.31 -9.03
N ASP A 80 3.75 8.11 -8.64
CA ASP A 80 4.84 8.51 -9.53
C ASP A 80 5.60 7.30 -10.10
N TYR A 81 5.92 6.30 -9.26
CA TYR A 81 6.65 5.11 -9.68
C TYR A 81 5.89 4.19 -10.64
N PHE A 82 4.61 3.96 -10.38
CA PHE A 82 3.83 2.98 -11.15
C PHE A 82 3.12 3.56 -12.37
N LEU A 83 2.77 4.85 -12.34
CA LEU A 83 1.91 5.45 -13.38
C LEU A 83 2.56 6.62 -14.15
N PHE A 84 3.70 7.15 -13.67
CA PHE A 84 4.34 8.32 -14.27
C PHE A 84 5.83 8.08 -14.51
N ASP A 85 6.58 9.17 -14.67
CA ASP A 85 7.98 9.19 -15.09
C ASP A 85 8.96 8.76 -14.00
N ASN A 86 8.48 8.35 -12.83
CA ASN A 86 9.30 8.00 -11.68
C ASN A 86 10.30 9.11 -11.32
N GLN A 87 9.81 10.36 -11.21
CA GLN A 87 10.61 11.54 -10.89
C GLN A 87 11.34 11.40 -9.54
N PHE A 88 10.79 10.62 -8.60
CA PHE A 88 11.43 10.35 -7.32
C PHE A 88 12.46 9.22 -7.36
N SER A 89 12.76 8.65 -8.53
CA SER A 89 13.80 7.62 -8.73
C SER A 89 13.62 6.38 -7.84
N SER A 90 12.37 5.93 -7.67
CA SER A 90 12.02 4.71 -6.95
C SER A 90 12.37 3.45 -7.74
N SER A 91 12.37 2.30 -7.07
CA SER A 91 12.61 0.98 -7.67
C SER A 91 11.86 -0.12 -6.92
N ASP A 92 11.66 -1.27 -7.57
CA ASP A 92 11.07 -2.46 -6.95
C ASP A 92 11.76 -2.83 -5.63
N GLU A 93 13.10 -2.80 -5.61
CA GLU A 93 13.90 -3.13 -4.43
C GLU A 93 13.72 -2.10 -3.31
N LEU A 94 13.60 -0.81 -3.66
CA LEU A 94 13.31 0.24 -2.68
C LEU A 94 11.95 0.00 -2.00
N TRP A 95 10.92 -0.33 -2.78
CA TRP A 95 9.59 -0.60 -2.23
C TRP A 95 9.55 -1.85 -1.35
N ARG A 96 10.22 -2.93 -1.76
CA ARG A 96 10.41 -4.12 -0.94
C ARG A 96 11.10 -3.79 0.38
N LYS A 97 12.21 -3.07 0.33
CA LYS A 97 12.95 -2.64 1.51
C LYS A 97 12.11 -1.76 2.45
N TYR A 98 11.24 -0.92 1.88
CA TYR A 98 10.33 -0.08 2.66
C TYR A 98 9.22 -0.90 3.34
N PHE A 99 8.58 -1.83 2.63
CA PHE A 99 7.41 -2.55 3.13
C PHE A 99 7.70 -3.81 3.96
N HIS A 100 8.80 -4.52 3.67
CA HIS A 100 9.14 -5.77 4.37
C HIS A 100 9.24 -5.64 5.91
N PRO A 101 9.80 -4.56 6.48
CA PRO A 101 9.82 -4.38 7.94
C PRO A 101 8.42 -4.36 8.56
N PHE A 102 7.40 -3.87 7.86
CA PHE A 102 6.01 -3.86 8.37
C PHE A 102 5.42 -5.27 8.41
N ASN A 103 5.74 -6.14 7.44
CA ASN A 103 5.34 -7.55 7.47
C ASN A 103 5.90 -8.26 8.70
N PHE A 104 7.17 -8.01 9.01
CA PHE A 104 7.80 -8.56 10.21
C PHE A 104 7.17 -7.98 11.49
N ALA A 105 7.01 -6.65 11.57
CA ALA A 105 6.43 -5.98 12.72
C ALA A 105 4.99 -6.43 13.01
N ALA A 106 4.18 -6.63 11.97
CA ALA A 106 2.81 -7.13 12.08
C ALA A 106 2.71 -8.57 12.65
N ARG A 107 3.81 -9.34 12.60
CA ARG A 107 3.87 -10.73 13.09
C ARG A 107 4.57 -10.88 14.43
N LYS A 108 5.38 -9.91 14.85
CA LYS A 108 6.25 -10.01 16.03
C LYS A 108 5.49 -10.24 17.35
N ASN A 109 4.24 -9.78 17.45
CA ASN A 109 3.45 -9.83 18.68
C ASN A 109 2.14 -10.66 18.53
N ARG A 110 2.10 -11.57 17.56
CA ARG A 110 1.03 -12.58 17.42
C ARG A 110 1.54 -13.93 17.88
#